data_AF-A0A2B4RQ90-F1
#
_entry.id   AF-A0A2B4RQ90-F1
#
_cell.length_a   1.000
_cell.length_b   1.000
_cell.length_c   1.000
_cell.angle_alpha   90.00
_cell.angle_beta   90.00
_cell.angle_gamma   90.00
#
_symmetry.space_group_name_H-M   'P 1'
#
loop_
_entity.id
_entity.type
_entity.pdbx_description
1 polymer ?
#
loop_
_entity_poly.entity_id
_entity_poly.type
_entity_poly.pdbx_seq_one_letter_code
_entity_poly.pdbx_strand_id
1 'polypeptide(L)'
;MSIEDRSLDALKEEGTATVIDGSNDKWNRHGDAQHPFRLYSMNQGGLVAGHYLYIDGNGSLRTDAAKENDATGFTIHMIESDGHQIVILEHINTQKVVAIDTENDTVIAKSLPTEKPLKKLHNSEAINPEWDILFYKIPMSDRTSLFHLKSYRDDKRMVGFDKTGAPMRTTKVDFKNFASIFKIDPN
;
A
#
# COMPACT_ATOMS: atom_id res chain seq x y z
N MET A 1 64.21 0.10 41.81
CA MET A 1 62.80 -0.21 42.07
C MET A 1 62.07 0.07 40.76
N SER A 2 61.71 -1.00 40.04
CA SER A 2 60.89 -0.98 38.83
C SER A 2 59.43 -0.72 39.17
N ILE A 3 58.69 -0.18 38.19
CA ILE A 3 57.36 -0.60 37.66
C ILE A 3 57.17 0.36 36.46
N GLU A 4 57.47 -0.06 35.24
CA GLU A 4 56.61 -0.85 34.32
C GLU A 4 55.38 -0.09 33.83
N ASP A 5 55.60 0.52 32.67
CA ASP A 5 54.73 0.61 31.50
C ASP A 5 53.59 -0.42 31.46
N ARG A 6 52.34 0.06 31.40
CA ARG A 6 51.19 -0.66 30.86
C ARG A 6 50.24 0.31 30.16
N SER A 7 50.41 0.36 28.85
CA SER A 7 49.40 0.40 27.80
C SER A 7 47.95 0.60 28.25
N LEU A 8 47.38 1.75 27.88
CA LEU A 8 45.97 1.84 27.51
C LEU A 8 45.88 1.79 25.98
N ASP A 9 46.07 0.57 25.48
CA ASP A 9 45.57 0.18 24.18
C ASP A 9 44.09 -0.19 24.39
N ALA A 10 43.18 0.67 23.97
CA ALA A 10 41.77 0.35 23.86
C ALA A 10 41.22 1.08 22.64
N LEU A 11 41.60 0.52 21.49
CA LEU A 11 40.75 0.28 20.33
C LEU A 11 39.88 1.48 19.90
N LYS A 12 40.40 2.16 18.88
CA LYS A 12 39.58 2.65 17.77
C LYS A 12 38.61 1.54 17.33
N GLU A 13 37.37 1.61 17.78
CA GLU A 13 36.26 1.28 16.91
C GLU A 13 35.57 2.59 16.60
N GLU A 14 35.97 3.19 15.47
CA GLU A 14 35.04 3.97 14.67
C GLU A 14 33.94 3.00 14.22
N GLY A 15 33.01 2.73 15.14
CA GLY A 15 31.69 2.30 14.78
C GLY A 15 31.13 3.43 13.94
N THR A 16 31.25 3.29 12.62
CA THR A 16 30.39 3.98 11.68
C THR A 16 28.98 3.54 12.06
N ALA A 17 28.39 4.27 13.01
CA ALA A 17 26.96 4.32 13.18
C ALA A 17 26.45 4.77 11.82
N THR A 18 26.14 3.79 10.98
CA THR A 18 25.42 4.02 9.75
C THR A 18 24.07 4.45 10.27
N VAL A 19 23.90 5.76 10.40
CA VAL A 19 22.58 6.37 10.53
C VAL A 19 21.88 5.89 9.27
N ILE A 20 21.07 4.85 9.40
CA ILE A 20 20.11 4.45 8.37
C ILE A 20 19.00 5.51 8.45
N ASP A 21 19.36 6.75 8.12
CA ASP A 21 18.39 7.78 7.82
C ASP A 21 17.61 7.24 6.61
N GLY A 22 16.30 7.10 6.80
CA GLY A 22 15.41 6.43 5.87
C GLY A 22 15.18 7.21 4.57
N SER A 23 16.16 7.98 4.09
CA SER A 23 15.98 9.03 3.09
C SER A 23 15.98 8.56 1.62
N ASN A 24 16.23 7.28 1.30
CA ASN A 24 16.47 6.87 -0.10
C ASN A 24 15.69 5.65 -0.62
N ASP A 25 14.48 5.35 -0.12
CA ASP A 25 13.65 4.28 -0.72
C ASP A 25 12.85 4.71 -1.96
N LYS A 26 12.99 5.98 -2.39
CA LYS A 26 12.30 6.61 -3.55
C LYS A 26 10.77 6.66 -3.47
N TRP A 27 10.15 6.12 -2.43
CA TRP A 27 8.69 6.12 -2.28
C TRP A 27 8.22 7.45 -1.71
N ASN A 28 7.37 8.15 -2.47
CA ASN A 28 6.59 9.28 -1.98
C ASN A 28 5.44 8.76 -1.12
N ARG A 29 5.29 9.28 0.08
CA ARG A 29 4.27 8.84 1.03
C ARG A 29 3.22 9.92 1.21
N HIS A 30 1.97 9.54 1.05
CA HIS A 30 0.83 10.44 1.20
C HIS A 30 -0.14 9.89 2.23
N GLY A 31 -0.52 10.75 3.18
CA GLY A 31 -1.37 10.37 4.30
C GLY A 31 -0.56 9.90 5.51
N ASP A 32 -0.96 10.37 6.69
CA ASP A 32 -0.40 9.99 7.98
C ASP A 32 -1.51 9.82 9.03
N ALA A 33 -1.14 9.47 10.26
CA ALA A 33 -2.09 9.24 11.34
C ALA A 33 -2.97 10.47 11.69
N GLN A 34 -2.52 11.69 11.38
CA GLN A 34 -3.28 12.93 11.61
C GLN A 34 -4.07 13.34 10.36
N HIS A 35 -3.53 13.09 9.17
CA HIS A 35 -4.14 13.45 7.88
C HIS A 35 -4.25 12.22 6.96
N PRO A 36 -5.09 11.24 7.30
CA PRO A 36 -5.17 9.99 6.55
C PRO A 36 -5.78 10.23 5.16
N PHE A 37 -5.25 9.54 4.15
CA PHE A 37 -5.89 9.52 2.84
C PHE A 37 -6.94 8.43 2.84
N ARG A 38 -8.07 8.68 2.16
CA ARG A 38 -9.16 7.71 2.05
C ARG A 38 -9.40 7.38 0.59
N LEU A 39 -9.62 6.10 0.30
CA LEU A 39 -9.98 5.64 -1.05
C LEU A 39 -11.49 5.47 -1.12
N TYR A 40 -12.12 6.28 -1.97
CA TYR A 40 -13.55 6.21 -2.22
C TYR A 40 -13.84 5.34 -3.45
N SER A 41 -14.68 4.32 -3.30
CA SER A 41 -15.19 3.50 -4.41
C SER A 41 -16.35 4.21 -5.10
N MET A 42 -16.29 4.27 -6.43
CA MET A 42 -17.37 4.86 -7.23
C MET A 42 -18.52 3.87 -7.49
N ASN A 43 -18.38 2.59 -7.08
CA ASN A 43 -19.45 1.59 -7.21
C ASN A 43 -20.45 1.70 -6.05
N GLN A 44 -21.15 2.82 -6.01
CA GLN A 44 -22.05 3.17 -4.92
C GLN A 44 -23.27 2.23 -4.85
N GLY A 45 -23.69 1.93 -3.62
CA GLY A 45 -24.85 1.11 -3.32
C GLY A 45 -24.87 0.61 -1.88
N GLY A 46 -25.78 -0.31 -1.54
CA GLY A 46 -25.88 -0.83 -0.18
C GLY A 46 -26.49 0.15 0.81
N LEU A 47 -26.32 -0.12 2.11
CA LEU A 47 -27.06 0.55 3.19
C LEU A 47 -26.29 1.72 3.83
N VAL A 48 -24.98 1.83 3.60
CA VAL A 48 -24.13 2.85 4.22
C VAL A 48 -23.97 4.03 3.27
N ALA A 49 -24.12 5.24 3.79
CA ALA A 49 -24.03 6.49 3.01
C ALA A 49 -22.59 6.85 2.57
N GLY A 50 -21.62 5.96 2.76
CA GLY A 50 -20.24 6.10 2.32
C GLY A 50 -19.73 4.80 1.72
N HIS A 51 -18.77 4.95 0.80
CA HIS A 51 -18.19 3.83 0.05
C HIS A 51 -16.66 3.83 0.13
N TYR A 52 -16.14 4.09 1.32
CA TYR A 52 -14.71 4.16 1.54
C TYR A 52 -14.13 2.78 1.80
N LEU A 53 -12.97 2.52 1.21
CA LEU A 53 -12.15 1.36 1.49
C LEU A 53 -11.80 1.33 2.98
N TYR A 54 -11.96 0.19 3.63
CA TYR A 54 -11.59 -0.02 5.02
C TYR A 54 -11.25 -1.49 5.29
N ILE A 55 -10.60 -1.74 6.41
CA ILE A 55 -10.45 -3.08 6.97
C ILE A 55 -11.50 -3.26 8.07
N ASP A 56 -12.37 -4.26 7.94
CA ASP A 56 -13.41 -4.54 8.91
C ASP A 56 -12.88 -5.18 10.21
N GLY A 57 -13.74 -5.36 11.19
CA GLY A 57 -13.37 -5.95 12.49
C GLY A 57 -12.85 -7.39 12.42
N ASN A 58 -13.09 -8.10 11.30
CA ASN A 58 -12.58 -9.44 11.06
C ASN A 58 -11.27 -9.42 10.26
N GLY A 59 -10.77 -8.24 9.89
CA GLY A 59 -9.57 -8.06 9.08
C GLY A 59 -9.81 -8.19 7.57
N SER A 60 -11.06 -8.19 7.11
CA SER A 60 -11.41 -8.28 5.68
C SER A 60 -11.47 -6.89 5.04
N LEU A 61 -11.04 -6.80 3.79
CA LEU A 61 -11.06 -5.55 3.03
C LEU A 61 -12.44 -5.32 2.40
N ARG A 62 -13.02 -4.14 2.59
CA ARG A 62 -14.36 -3.77 2.10
C ARG A 62 -14.45 -2.30 1.69
N THR A 63 -15.49 -1.91 0.96
CA THR A 63 -15.73 -0.50 0.55
C THR A 63 -17.11 0.05 0.92
N ASP A 64 -17.71 -0.41 2.00
CA ASP A 64 -19.02 0.06 2.52
C ASP A 64 -18.91 0.85 3.83
N ALA A 65 -17.79 1.54 4.06
CA ALA A 65 -17.62 2.41 5.22
C ALA A 65 -17.99 3.88 4.96
N ALA A 66 -18.52 4.52 6.00
CA ALA A 66 -18.66 5.97 6.09
C ALA A 66 -17.29 6.67 6.21
N LYS A 67 -17.22 7.97 5.86
CA LYS A 67 -15.96 8.74 5.87
C LYS A 67 -15.36 8.84 7.27
N GLU A 68 -16.23 8.93 8.28
CA GLU A 68 -15.91 9.10 9.69
C GLU A 68 -15.35 7.82 10.33
N ASN A 69 -15.37 6.68 9.62
CA ASN A 69 -14.78 5.46 10.13
C ASN A 69 -13.25 5.55 10.10
N ASP A 70 -12.61 5.49 11.27
CA ASP A 70 -11.16 5.57 11.41
C ASP A 70 -10.41 4.42 10.71
N ALA A 71 -11.07 3.30 10.41
CA ALA A 71 -10.52 2.20 9.64
C ALA A 71 -10.44 2.49 8.12
N THR A 72 -10.85 3.67 7.67
CA THR A 72 -10.76 4.09 6.26
C THR A 72 -9.42 4.77 5.91
N GLY A 73 -8.55 4.96 6.90
CA GLY A 73 -7.29 5.69 6.72
C GLY A 73 -6.18 4.83 6.14
N PHE A 74 -5.60 5.30 5.03
CA PHE A 74 -4.45 4.68 4.38
C PHE A 74 -3.31 5.69 4.18
N THR A 75 -2.08 5.19 4.30
CA THR A 75 -0.89 5.79 3.72
C THR A 75 -0.71 5.19 2.34
N ILE A 76 -0.63 6.05 1.32
CA ILE A 76 -0.37 5.66 -0.06
C ILE A 76 1.11 5.88 -0.33
N HIS A 77 1.85 4.79 -0.53
CA HIS A 77 3.23 4.84 -1.01
C HIS A 77 3.19 4.83 -2.53
N MET A 78 3.83 5.80 -3.17
CA MET A 78 3.82 5.99 -4.62
C MET A 78 5.23 6.16 -5.18
N ILE A 79 5.47 5.58 -6.34
CA ILE A 79 6.67 5.83 -7.16
C ILE A 79 6.27 5.98 -8.62
N GLU A 80 6.99 6.84 -9.33
CA GLU A 80 6.89 7.00 -10.78
C GLU A 80 7.96 6.14 -11.46
N SER A 81 7.56 5.27 -12.38
CA SER A 81 8.46 4.40 -13.14
C SER A 81 7.94 4.25 -14.57
N ASP A 82 8.79 4.57 -15.56
CA ASP A 82 8.48 4.45 -16.98
C ASP A 82 7.13 5.07 -17.39
N GLY A 83 6.82 6.26 -16.85
CA GLY A 83 5.57 6.97 -17.11
C GLY A 83 4.32 6.39 -16.42
N HIS A 84 4.51 5.44 -15.51
CA HIS A 84 3.43 4.83 -14.73
C HIS A 84 3.57 5.13 -13.24
N GLN A 85 2.43 5.38 -12.60
CA GLN A 85 2.32 5.45 -11.14
C GLN A 85 2.15 4.05 -10.56
N ILE A 86 3.09 3.63 -9.72
CA ILE A 86 3.01 2.38 -8.96
C ILE A 86 2.71 2.74 -7.50
N VAL A 87 1.73 2.06 -6.90
CA VAL A 87 1.27 2.35 -5.54
C VAL A 87 1.19 1.12 -4.65
N ILE A 88 1.36 1.36 -3.35
CA ILE A 88 1.05 0.44 -2.24
C ILE A 88 0.07 1.16 -1.33
N LEU A 89 -0.97 0.44 -0.88
CA LEU A 89 -1.97 0.95 0.04
C LEU A 89 -1.74 0.32 1.41
N GLU A 90 -1.20 1.08 2.35
CA GLU A 90 -0.96 0.65 3.72
C GLU A 90 -2.03 1.21 4.64
N HIS A 91 -2.76 0.35 5.34
CA HIS A 91 -3.75 0.76 6.32
C HIS A 91 -3.06 1.29 7.58
N ILE A 92 -3.37 2.53 7.96
CA ILE A 92 -2.64 3.27 8.99
C ILE A 92 -2.69 2.57 10.36
N ASN A 93 -3.85 2.05 10.74
CA ASN A 93 -4.05 1.51 12.10
C ASN A 93 -3.46 0.11 12.28
N THR A 94 -3.44 -0.71 11.22
CA THR A 94 -2.99 -2.12 11.32
C THR A 94 -1.66 -2.38 10.63
N GLN A 95 -1.13 -1.42 9.87
CA GLN A 95 0.06 -1.58 9.03
C GLN A 95 -0.05 -2.77 8.05
N LYS A 96 -1.29 -3.14 7.72
CA LYS A 96 -1.57 -4.17 6.70
C LYS A 96 -1.63 -3.48 5.35
N VAL A 97 -1.19 -4.18 4.32
CA VAL A 97 -1.24 -3.69 2.95
C VAL A 97 -2.31 -4.41 2.16
N VAL A 98 -2.92 -3.69 1.22
CA VAL A 98 -3.82 -4.27 0.23
C VAL A 98 -3.01 -5.16 -0.72
N ALA A 99 -3.50 -6.35 -1.00
CA ALA A 99 -2.86 -7.31 -1.90
C ALA A 99 -3.89 -8.03 -2.77
N ILE A 100 -3.44 -8.55 -3.91
CA ILE A 100 -4.18 -9.56 -4.66
C ILE A 100 -3.86 -10.94 -4.12
N ASP A 101 -4.89 -11.63 -3.63
CA ASP A 101 -4.82 -13.07 -3.38
C ASP A 101 -5.01 -13.80 -4.71
N THR A 102 -3.90 -14.30 -5.28
CA THR A 102 -3.93 -15.02 -6.55
C THR A 102 -4.60 -16.39 -6.45
N GLU A 103 -4.60 -17.00 -5.26
CA GLU A 103 -5.16 -18.34 -5.02
C GLU A 103 -6.69 -18.27 -5.01
N ASN A 104 -7.25 -17.28 -4.31
CA ASN A 104 -8.70 -17.09 -4.19
C ASN A 104 -9.28 -16.09 -5.20
N ASP A 105 -8.45 -15.52 -6.06
CA ASP A 105 -8.81 -14.51 -7.06
C ASP A 105 -9.55 -13.30 -6.45
N THR A 106 -9.07 -12.78 -5.33
CA THR A 106 -9.74 -11.68 -4.61
C THR A 106 -8.71 -10.65 -4.12
N VAL A 107 -9.19 -9.56 -3.53
CA VAL A 107 -8.35 -8.61 -2.80
C VAL A 107 -8.43 -8.85 -1.30
N ILE A 108 -7.28 -8.78 -0.64
CA ILE A 108 -7.13 -9.02 0.80
C ILE A 108 -6.29 -7.92 1.45
N ALA A 109 -6.34 -7.85 2.78
CA ALA A 109 -5.36 -7.11 3.56
C ALA A 109 -4.40 -8.11 4.23
N LYS A 110 -3.10 -8.01 3.94
CA LYS A 110 -2.08 -8.89 4.55
C LYS A 110 -1.00 -8.10 5.26
N SER A 111 -0.34 -8.74 6.21
CA SER A 111 0.85 -8.18 6.86
C SER A 111 2.06 -8.36 5.95
N LEU A 112 2.99 -7.40 5.97
CA LEU A 112 4.29 -7.58 5.35
C LEU A 112 5.19 -8.42 6.25
N PRO A 113 6.09 -9.25 5.68
CA PRO A 113 7.10 -9.95 6.47
C PRO A 113 7.97 -8.94 7.21
N THR A 114 8.17 -9.15 8.52
CA THR A 114 8.96 -8.25 9.39
C THR A 114 10.38 -8.01 8.88
N GLU A 115 10.94 -8.96 8.12
CA GLU A 115 12.30 -8.92 7.57
C GLU A 115 12.43 -8.11 6.27
N LYS A 116 11.30 -7.75 5.63
CA LYS A 116 11.26 -7.02 4.37
C LYS A 116 10.46 -5.72 4.55
N PRO A 117 11.09 -4.66 5.08
CA PRO A 117 10.46 -3.36 5.08
C PRO A 117 10.19 -2.91 3.62
N LEU A 118 9.08 -2.21 3.40
CA LEU A 118 8.65 -1.61 2.12
C LEU A 118 9.80 -0.98 1.32
N LYS A 119 10.82 -0.48 2.04
CA LYS A 119 12.08 0.08 1.57
C LYS A 119 12.85 -0.79 0.55
N LYS A 120 12.62 -2.11 0.49
CA LYS A 120 13.37 -3.05 -0.37
C LYS A 120 12.63 -3.49 -1.64
N LEU A 121 11.45 -2.94 -1.92
CA LEU A 121 10.55 -3.49 -2.95
C LEU A 121 10.89 -3.13 -4.41
N HIS A 122 11.61 -2.04 -4.65
CA HIS A 122 11.79 -1.48 -6.00
C HIS A 122 13.03 -1.99 -6.77
N ASN A 123 13.96 -2.70 -6.12
CA ASN A 123 15.32 -2.90 -6.68
C ASN A 123 15.68 -4.33 -7.14
N SER A 124 14.71 -5.20 -7.45
CA SER A 124 15.05 -6.54 -7.97
C SER A 124 14.18 -6.98 -9.14
N GLU A 125 14.82 -7.23 -10.28
CA GLU A 125 14.26 -7.93 -11.46
C GLU A 125 13.91 -9.40 -11.19
N ALA A 126 14.27 -9.93 -10.02
CA ALA A 126 13.80 -11.23 -9.55
C ALA A 126 12.32 -11.13 -9.15
N ILE A 127 11.54 -12.15 -9.51
CA ILE A 127 10.12 -12.33 -9.12
C ILE A 127 10.02 -12.13 -7.60
N ASN A 128 9.67 -10.92 -7.18
CA ASN A 128 9.58 -10.60 -5.77
C ASN A 128 8.20 -11.12 -5.30
N PRO A 129 8.15 -11.97 -4.26
CA PRO A 129 6.88 -12.49 -3.73
C PRO A 129 5.91 -11.39 -3.26
N GLU A 130 6.35 -10.13 -3.21
CA GLU A 130 5.55 -8.97 -2.82
C GLU A 130 5.02 -8.16 -4.01
N TRP A 131 5.11 -8.65 -5.26
CA TRP A 131 4.46 -7.95 -6.38
C TRP A 131 2.94 -7.95 -6.31
N ASP A 132 2.34 -8.77 -5.44
CA ASP A 132 0.90 -8.83 -5.23
C ASP A 132 0.34 -7.64 -4.44
N ILE A 133 1.19 -6.84 -3.78
CA ILE A 133 0.84 -5.58 -3.09
C ILE A 133 1.10 -4.33 -3.93
N LEU A 134 1.69 -4.51 -5.12
CA LEU A 134 1.99 -3.44 -6.05
C LEU A 134 0.86 -3.29 -7.07
N PHE A 135 0.42 -2.06 -7.26
CA PHE A 135 -0.61 -1.73 -8.23
C PHE A 135 -0.17 -0.61 -9.15
N TYR A 136 -0.43 -0.75 -10.45
CA TYR A 136 -0.47 0.40 -11.33
C TYR A 136 -1.73 1.22 -11.04
N LYS A 137 -1.54 2.51 -10.74
CA LYS A 137 -2.61 3.49 -10.66
C LYS A 137 -2.88 4.05 -12.06
N ILE A 138 -3.89 3.51 -12.72
CA ILE A 138 -4.24 3.86 -14.10
C ILE A 138 -5.31 4.95 -14.10
N PRO A 139 -5.03 6.19 -14.54
CA PRO A 139 -6.05 7.23 -14.61
C PRO A 139 -7.16 6.84 -15.60
N MET A 140 -8.41 7.17 -15.27
CA MET A 140 -9.54 6.93 -16.18
C MET A 140 -9.47 7.87 -17.40
N SER A 141 -8.99 9.09 -17.17
CA SER A 141 -8.68 10.08 -18.20
C SER A 141 -7.76 11.17 -17.61
N ASP A 142 -7.08 11.92 -18.48
CA ASP A 142 -6.18 13.00 -18.08
C ASP A 142 -6.86 14.16 -17.33
N ARG A 143 -8.20 14.20 -17.32
CA ARG A 143 -9.00 15.30 -16.74
C ARG A 143 -9.69 14.95 -15.44
N THR A 144 -9.59 13.70 -14.98
CA THR A 144 -10.31 13.23 -13.79
C THR A 144 -9.33 12.73 -12.74
N SER A 145 -9.65 12.95 -11.46
CA SER A 145 -8.93 12.30 -10.35
C SER A 145 -9.33 10.85 -10.12
N LEU A 146 -10.17 10.28 -11.00
CA LEU A 146 -10.63 8.90 -10.97
C LEU A 146 -9.57 7.98 -11.59
N PHE A 147 -9.37 6.83 -10.97
CA PHE A 147 -8.38 5.86 -11.42
C PHE A 147 -8.80 4.43 -11.12
N HIS A 148 -8.12 3.50 -11.76
CA HIS A 148 -8.19 2.07 -11.50
C HIS A 148 -6.91 1.61 -10.82
N LEU A 149 -7.01 0.53 -10.05
CA LEU A 149 -5.86 -0.17 -9.48
C LEU A 149 -5.71 -1.51 -10.19
N LYS A 150 -4.74 -1.58 -11.09
CA LYS A 150 -4.40 -2.78 -11.85
C LYS A 150 -3.21 -3.47 -11.19
N SER A 151 -3.22 -4.80 -11.11
CA SER A 151 -2.07 -5.54 -10.58
C SER A 151 -0.79 -5.17 -11.34
N TYR A 152 0.30 -5.00 -10.61
CA TYR A 152 1.62 -4.82 -11.20
C TYR A 152 2.11 -6.08 -11.93
N ARG A 153 1.82 -7.27 -11.39
CA ARG A 153 2.32 -8.56 -11.89
C ARG A 153 1.48 -9.18 -13.00
N ASP A 154 0.16 -9.03 -12.92
CA ASP A 154 -0.79 -9.72 -13.80
C ASP A 154 -1.74 -8.73 -14.45
N ASP A 155 -1.57 -8.52 -15.75
CA ASP A 155 -2.28 -7.50 -16.50
C ASP A 155 -3.79 -7.78 -16.67
N LYS A 156 -4.25 -8.97 -16.25
CA LYS A 156 -5.67 -9.36 -16.26
C LYS A 156 -6.37 -9.12 -14.94
N ARG A 157 -5.66 -8.72 -13.89
CA ARG A 157 -6.22 -8.58 -12.55
C ARG A 157 -6.35 -7.13 -12.15
N MET A 158 -7.53 -6.78 -11.67
CA MET A 158 -7.85 -5.45 -11.20
C MET A 158 -8.53 -5.52 -9.82
N VAL A 159 -8.25 -4.54 -8.99
CA VAL A 159 -8.98 -4.33 -7.74
C VAL A 159 -10.39 -3.88 -8.09
N GLY A 160 -11.38 -4.52 -7.47
CA GLY A 160 -12.75 -4.05 -7.58
C GLY A 160 -13.65 -4.61 -6.50
N PHE A 161 -14.72 -3.87 -6.23
CA PHE A 161 -15.71 -4.19 -5.21
C PHE A 161 -17.11 -4.07 -5.79
N ASP A 162 -18.03 -4.89 -5.29
CA ASP A 162 -19.42 -4.80 -5.69
C ASP A 162 -20.14 -3.65 -4.97
N LYS A 163 -21.41 -3.45 -5.29
CA LYS A 163 -22.24 -2.38 -4.71
C LYS A 163 -22.50 -2.52 -3.22
N THR A 164 -22.23 -3.69 -2.64
CA THR A 164 -22.36 -3.94 -1.20
C THR A 164 -21.03 -3.72 -0.46
N GLY A 165 -19.97 -3.36 -1.20
CA GLY A 165 -18.62 -3.19 -0.66
C GLY A 165 -17.84 -4.49 -0.53
N ALA A 166 -18.34 -5.60 -1.05
CA ALA A 166 -17.62 -6.88 -1.00
C ALA A 166 -16.57 -6.98 -2.13
N PRO A 167 -15.39 -7.56 -1.87
CA PRO A 167 -14.39 -7.84 -2.90
C PRO A 167 -14.96 -8.66 -4.06
N MET A 168 -14.69 -8.22 -5.29
CA MET A 168 -15.00 -8.97 -6.49
C MET A 168 -13.82 -9.84 -6.93
N ARG A 169 -14.13 -10.85 -7.74
CA ARG A 169 -13.09 -11.66 -8.38
C ARG A 169 -12.19 -10.80 -9.27
N THR A 170 -10.89 -10.74 -8.99
CA THR A 170 -9.98 -9.77 -9.65
C THR A 170 -9.87 -9.97 -11.16
N THR A 171 -10.05 -11.20 -11.65
CA THR A 171 -10.09 -11.53 -13.09
C THR A 171 -11.42 -11.19 -13.79
N LYS A 172 -12.46 -10.85 -13.03
CA LYS A 172 -13.79 -10.47 -13.55
C LYS A 172 -14.03 -8.97 -13.51
N VAL A 173 -13.09 -8.22 -12.94
CA VAL A 173 -13.13 -6.76 -12.90
C VAL A 173 -12.48 -6.21 -14.16
N ASP A 174 -13.11 -5.23 -14.80
CA ASP A 174 -12.60 -4.55 -15.99
C ASP A 174 -12.61 -3.02 -15.84
N PHE A 175 -12.01 -2.34 -16.83
CA PHE A 175 -11.93 -0.88 -16.91
C PHE A 175 -13.27 -0.17 -17.20
N LYS A 176 -14.30 -0.90 -17.63
CA LYS A 176 -15.58 -0.33 -18.06
C LYS A 176 -16.60 -0.28 -16.92
N ASN A 177 -16.35 -0.99 -15.83
CA ASN A 177 -17.26 -1.09 -14.70
C ASN A 177 -16.87 -0.12 -13.55
N PHE A 178 -17.86 0.55 -12.96
CA PHE A 178 -17.69 1.35 -11.74
C PHE A 178 -17.05 0.58 -10.58
N ALA A 179 -17.20 -0.74 -10.54
CA ALA A 179 -16.56 -1.64 -9.57
C ALA A 179 -15.04 -1.42 -9.41
N SER A 180 -14.36 -0.93 -10.45
CA SER A 180 -12.91 -0.75 -10.47
C SER A 180 -12.45 0.69 -10.36
N ILE A 181 -13.38 1.64 -10.16
CA ILE A 181 -13.09 3.07 -10.20
C ILE A 181 -13.01 3.61 -8.77
N PHE A 182 -11.89 4.26 -8.47
CA PHE A 182 -11.62 4.85 -7.18
C PHE A 182 -11.26 6.34 -7.31
N LYS A 183 -11.42 7.06 -6.20
CA LYS A 183 -10.96 8.42 -6.00
C LYS A 183 -10.20 8.51 -4.68
N ILE A 184 -9.09 9.25 -4.65
CA ILE A 184 -8.44 9.63 -3.40
C ILE A 184 -9.14 10.87 -2.85
N ASP A 185 -9.59 10.77 -1.60
CA ASP A 185 -10.13 11.87 -0.81
C ASP A 185 -9.10 12.23 0.27
N PRO A 186 -8.29 13.28 0.06
CA PRO A 186 -7.42 13.79 1.12
C PRO A 186 -8.29 14.43 2.20
N ASN A 187 -7.97 14.15 3.47
CA ASN A 187 -8.66 14.78 4.60
C ASN A 187 -8.31 16.27 4.71
#